data_AF-A0A352VX03-F1
#
_entry.id   AF-A0A352VX03-F1
#
_cell.length_a   1.000
_cell.length_b   1.000
_cell.length_c   1.000
_cell.angle_alpha   90.00
_cell.angle_beta   90.00
_cell.angle_gamma   90.00
#
_symmetry.space_group_name_H-M   'P 1'
#
loop_
_entity.id
_entity.type
_entity.pdbx_description
1 polymer ?
#
loop_
_entity_poly.entity_id
_entity_poly.type
_entity_poly.pdbx_seq_one_letter_code
_entity_poly.pdbx_strand_id
1 'polypeptide(L)'
;MTALIDNPDDIQYLYRFISDDIMRFVSWQEESGLLVLNNGNDYIGSGSYGFIDDFPVRQDSAAPIKKNELWVNMNSQETICVSPQMFADYIFPHYYNLAGEFGLVYYGCCEPVHNIWDTCIAKLPKLKKVSISPWCDEQFMGDRLRNSKIIYSRKPNPALIGLGNFDQNIFKRHIADTLLAAKECNLEIIFRDIFTLHGSRDLAGRAVNITRELIDELWQK
;
A
#
# COMPACT_ATOMS: atom_id res chain seq x y z
N MET A 1 17.56 -15.70 -7.48
CA MET A 1 17.20 -15.91 -6.05
C MET A 1 18.18 -16.79 -5.29
N THR A 2 19.06 -17.58 -5.94
CA THR A 2 20.09 -18.34 -5.21
C THR A 2 21.11 -17.43 -4.53
N ALA A 3 21.37 -16.24 -5.08
CA ALA A 3 22.30 -15.26 -4.47
C ALA A 3 21.97 -14.87 -3.02
N LEU A 4 20.69 -14.89 -2.60
CA LEU A 4 20.33 -14.68 -1.19
C LEU A 4 20.78 -15.82 -0.26
N ILE A 5 21.06 -17.00 -0.82
CA ILE A 5 21.56 -18.18 -0.11
C ILE A 5 23.07 -18.27 -0.27
N ASP A 6 23.56 -18.13 -1.50
CA ASP A 6 24.96 -18.33 -1.86
C ASP A 6 25.85 -17.15 -1.44
N ASN A 7 25.31 -15.92 -1.49
CA ASN A 7 26.05 -14.67 -1.24
C ASN A 7 25.20 -13.67 -0.41
N PRO A 8 24.74 -14.04 0.80
CA PRO A 8 23.85 -13.20 1.60
C PRO A 8 24.46 -11.85 1.98
N ASP A 9 25.78 -11.78 2.17
CA ASP A 9 26.49 -10.54 2.50
C ASP A 9 26.48 -9.55 1.33
N ASP A 10 26.63 -10.03 0.09
CA ASP A 10 26.57 -9.19 -1.11
C ASP A 10 25.15 -8.65 -1.33
N ILE A 11 24.13 -9.46 -1.04
CA ILE A 11 22.74 -9.00 -1.13
C ILE A 11 22.45 -7.94 -0.06
N GLN A 12 22.90 -8.13 1.18
CA GLN A 12 22.77 -7.12 2.22
C GLN A 12 23.54 -5.84 1.86
N TYR A 13 24.73 -5.96 1.26
CA TYR A 13 25.46 -4.81 0.74
C TYR A 13 24.66 -4.08 -0.34
N LEU A 14 24.06 -4.80 -1.28
CA LEU A 14 23.23 -4.23 -2.34
C LEU A 14 22.02 -3.47 -1.76
N TYR A 15 21.29 -4.07 -0.82
CA TYR A 15 20.15 -3.41 -0.17
C TYR A 15 20.58 -2.16 0.59
N ARG A 16 21.72 -2.22 1.31
CA ARG A 16 22.30 -1.03 1.96
C ARG A 16 22.65 0.06 0.96
N PHE A 17 23.34 -0.31 -0.12
CA PHE A 17 23.73 0.63 -1.17
C PHE A 17 22.50 1.35 -1.76
N ILE A 18 21.45 0.59 -2.10
CA ILE A 18 20.20 1.14 -2.64
C ILE A 18 19.50 2.03 -1.60
N SER A 19 19.37 1.59 -0.35
CA SER A 19 18.71 2.38 0.70
C SER A 19 19.47 3.69 0.99
N ASP A 20 20.79 3.62 1.03
CA ASP A 20 21.64 4.80 1.28
C ASP A 20 21.55 5.79 0.12
N ASP A 21 21.52 5.32 -1.13
CA ASP A 21 21.39 6.16 -2.31
C ASP A 21 20.04 6.88 -2.36
N ILE A 22 18.95 6.15 -2.10
CA ILE A 22 17.60 6.73 -1.96
C ILE A 22 17.60 7.83 -0.90
N MET A 23 18.19 7.57 0.27
CA MET A 23 18.22 8.57 1.35
C MET A 23 19.09 9.78 1.04
N ARG A 24 20.20 9.61 0.33
CA ARG A 24 21.00 10.75 -0.17
C ARG A 24 20.20 11.60 -1.14
N PHE A 25 19.47 10.97 -2.06
CA PHE A 25 18.64 11.68 -3.03
C PHE A 25 17.48 12.45 -2.36
N VAL A 26 16.83 11.84 -1.37
CA VAL A 26 15.76 12.51 -0.59
C VAL A 26 16.33 13.64 0.28
N SER A 27 17.48 13.43 0.91
CA SER A 27 18.14 14.47 1.72
C SER A 27 18.58 15.65 0.86
N TRP A 28 19.12 15.40 -0.34
CA TRP A 28 19.44 16.47 -1.28
C TRP A 28 18.20 17.28 -1.69
N GLN A 29 17.06 16.62 -1.93
CA GLN A 29 15.80 17.32 -2.22
C GLN A 29 15.33 18.18 -1.04
N GLU A 30 15.43 17.66 0.19
CA GLU A 30 15.11 18.39 1.41
C GLU A 30 16.02 19.62 1.59
N GLU A 31 17.34 19.44 1.53
CA GLU A 31 18.34 20.51 1.66
C GLU A 31 18.21 21.57 0.58
N SER A 32 17.81 21.18 -0.62
CA SER A 32 17.57 22.07 -1.76
C SER A 32 16.18 22.74 -1.74
N GLY A 33 15.33 22.42 -0.75
CA GLY A 33 13.98 22.97 -0.65
C GLY A 33 13.02 22.53 -1.76
N LEU A 34 13.24 21.34 -2.34
CA LEU A 34 12.46 20.80 -3.48
C LEU A 34 11.24 19.98 -3.05
N LEU A 35 11.12 19.66 -1.76
CA LEU A 35 10.01 18.86 -1.25
C LEU A 35 8.71 19.68 -1.20
N VAL A 36 7.61 19.01 -1.55
CA VAL A 36 6.25 19.54 -1.48
C VAL A 36 5.38 18.59 -0.67
N LEU A 37 4.42 19.14 0.08
CA LEU A 37 3.45 18.30 0.81
C LEU A 37 2.67 17.43 -0.17
N ASN A 38 2.40 16.20 0.27
CA ASN A 38 1.65 15.20 -0.49
C ASN A 38 0.51 14.61 0.34
N ASN A 39 -0.13 15.43 1.17
CA ASN A 39 -1.16 15.04 2.13
C ASN A 39 -2.60 15.38 1.69
N GLY A 40 -2.79 15.71 0.41
CA GLY A 40 -4.10 16.00 -0.18
C GLY A 40 -4.42 15.06 -1.35
N ASN A 41 -4.87 15.65 -2.47
CA ASN A 41 -5.15 14.93 -3.72
C ASN A 41 -3.86 14.60 -4.50
N ASP A 42 -2.83 14.18 -3.78
CA ASP A 42 -1.51 13.87 -4.31
C ASP A 42 -1.36 12.36 -4.41
N TYR A 43 -0.85 11.88 -5.53
CA TYR A 43 -0.60 10.45 -5.70
C TYR A 43 0.55 10.01 -4.79
N ILE A 44 0.25 9.15 -3.81
CA ILE A 44 1.22 8.65 -2.83
C ILE A 44 1.64 7.21 -3.13
N GLY A 45 1.56 6.77 -4.39
CA GLY A 45 1.92 5.42 -4.79
C GLY A 45 0.77 4.42 -4.73
N SER A 46 1.00 3.25 -5.33
CA SER A 46 0.10 2.09 -5.29
C SER A 46 -1.38 2.36 -5.61
N GLY A 47 -1.71 3.38 -6.40
CA GLY A 47 -3.10 3.73 -6.76
C GLY A 47 -3.84 4.62 -5.77
N SER A 48 -3.17 5.12 -4.72
CA SER A 48 -3.81 5.93 -3.68
C SER A 48 -3.42 7.41 -3.73
N TYR A 49 -4.25 8.21 -3.07
CA TYR A 49 -3.99 9.60 -2.71
C TYR A 49 -3.62 9.77 -1.23
N GLY A 50 -2.98 10.90 -0.92
CA GLY A 50 -2.42 11.24 0.38
C GLY A 50 -3.39 11.83 1.40
N PHE A 51 -4.70 11.73 1.17
CA PHE A 51 -5.71 12.31 2.06
C PHE A 51 -5.51 11.88 3.51
N ILE A 52 -5.33 12.88 4.38
CA ILE A 52 -5.28 12.69 5.83
C ILE A 52 -5.75 13.95 6.54
N ASP A 53 -6.68 13.78 7.49
CA ASP A 53 -7.20 14.89 8.28
C ASP A 53 -6.27 15.23 9.46
N ASP A 54 -5.66 14.21 10.06
CA ASP A 54 -4.85 14.31 11.29
C ASP A 54 -3.34 14.51 11.02
N PHE A 55 -2.97 15.43 10.13
CA PHE A 55 -1.57 15.82 9.95
C PHE A 55 -1.23 17.04 10.81
N PRO A 56 -0.06 17.09 11.50
CA PRO A 56 0.32 18.27 12.26
C PRO A 56 0.26 19.53 11.40
N VAL A 57 -0.53 20.51 11.86
CA VAL A 57 -0.57 21.84 11.22
C VAL A 57 0.82 22.46 11.36
N ARG A 58 1.41 22.84 10.22
CA ARG A 58 2.71 23.51 10.20
C ARG A 58 2.60 24.83 10.95
N GLN A 59 3.48 25.04 11.93
CA GLN A 59 3.53 26.29 12.69
C GLN A 59 3.97 27.46 11.80
N ASP A 60 4.87 27.21 10.86
CA ASP A 60 5.31 28.15 9.85
C ASP A 60 5.11 27.55 8.45
N SER A 61 4.14 28.07 7.71
CA SER A 61 3.86 27.64 6.34
C SER A 61 4.97 27.98 5.35
N ALA A 62 5.84 28.95 5.67
CA ALA A 62 6.94 29.38 4.80
C ALA A 62 8.21 28.54 4.99
N ALA A 63 8.30 27.75 6.07
CA ALA A 63 9.44 26.88 6.30
C ALA A 63 9.57 25.81 5.19
N PRO A 64 10.79 25.43 4.76
CA PRO A 64 10.98 24.32 3.82
C PRO A 64 10.35 23.03 4.33
N ILE A 65 9.76 22.25 3.42
CA ILE A 65 9.16 20.95 3.75
C ILE A 65 10.26 19.94 4.07
N LYS A 66 10.04 19.13 5.10
CA LYS A 66 10.92 18.02 5.47
C LYS A 66 10.33 16.68 5.06
N LYS A 67 11.17 15.68 4.81
CA LYS A 67 10.79 14.30 4.49
C LYS A 67 9.93 13.67 5.57
N ASN A 68 10.14 14.03 6.84
CA ASN A 68 9.32 13.58 7.96
C ASN A 68 7.91 14.22 8.00
N GLU A 69 7.62 15.14 7.08
CA GLU A 69 6.29 15.73 6.85
C GLU A 69 5.55 15.06 5.67
N LEU A 70 6.14 14.03 5.03
CA LEU A 70 5.61 13.43 3.81
C LEU A 70 5.08 12.01 4.02
N TRP A 71 4.13 11.64 3.16
CA TRP A 71 3.87 10.25 2.82
C TRP A 71 5.01 9.65 2.01
N VAL A 72 5.34 8.39 2.30
CA VAL A 72 6.17 7.55 1.44
C VAL A 72 5.44 6.25 1.11
N ASN A 73 5.58 5.79 -0.13
CA ASN A 73 5.20 4.43 -0.50
C ASN A 73 6.42 3.53 -0.59
N MET A 74 6.28 2.35 0.00
CA MET A 74 7.29 1.30 -0.01
C MET A 74 6.62 0.00 -0.40
N ASN A 75 7.27 -0.86 -1.16
CA ASN A 75 6.77 -2.17 -1.54
C ASN A 75 7.95 -3.10 -1.85
N SER A 76 7.71 -4.40 -1.83
CA SER A 76 8.73 -5.41 -2.09
C SER A 76 8.19 -6.54 -2.96
N GLN A 77 7.67 -6.17 -4.13
CA GLN A 77 7.08 -7.14 -5.06
C GLN A 77 8.14 -8.07 -5.67
N GLU A 78 9.38 -7.61 -5.75
CA GLU A 78 10.53 -8.37 -6.25
C GLU A 78 10.89 -9.54 -5.32
N THR A 79 10.44 -9.48 -4.06
CA THR A 79 10.81 -10.44 -3.02
C THR A 79 9.69 -11.43 -2.69
N ILE A 80 8.61 -11.48 -3.47
CA ILE A 80 7.46 -12.39 -3.21
C ILE A 80 7.85 -13.87 -3.15
N CYS A 81 8.92 -14.26 -3.84
CA CYS A 81 9.41 -15.63 -3.90
C CYS A 81 10.49 -15.91 -2.84
N VAL A 82 10.83 -14.93 -2.00
CA VAL A 82 11.75 -15.07 -0.87
C VAL A 82 10.96 -15.57 0.35
N SER A 83 11.57 -16.42 1.17
CA SER A 83 10.89 -16.89 2.38
C SER A 83 10.64 -15.74 3.36
N PRO A 84 9.56 -15.80 4.18
CA PRO A 84 9.29 -14.77 5.18
C PRO A 84 10.46 -14.52 6.14
N GLN A 85 11.21 -15.57 6.50
CA GLN A 85 12.37 -15.46 7.37
C GLN A 85 13.51 -14.70 6.70
N MET A 86 13.85 -15.04 5.45
CA MET A 86 14.89 -14.33 4.71
C MET A 86 14.52 -12.87 4.43
N PHE A 87 13.24 -12.58 4.20
CA PHE A 87 12.77 -11.20 4.12
C PHE A 87 13.00 -10.46 5.45
N ALA A 88 12.63 -11.07 6.57
CA ALA A 88 12.82 -10.49 7.90
C ALA A 88 14.30 -10.23 8.23
N ASP A 89 15.19 -11.14 7.84
CA ASP A 89 16.61 -11.07 8.20
C ASP A 89 17.39 -10.11 7.30
N TYR A 90 17.13 -10.13 5.99
CA TYR A 90 18.01 -9.47 5.01
C TYR A 90 17.42 -8.21 4.37
N ILE A 91 16.09 -8.06 4.36
CA ILE A 91 15.41 -7.02 3.58
C ILE A 91 14.70 -6.04 4.51
N PHE A 92 13.88 -6.55 5.42
CA PHE A 92 13.05 -5.76 6.31
C PHE A 92 13.81 -4.69 7.13
N PRO A 93 15.03 -4.94 7.66
CA PRO A 93 15.75 -3.91 8.41
C PRO A 93 16.00 -2.63 7.60
N HIS A 94 16.26 -2.75 6.30
CA HIS A 94 16.41 -1.59 5.41
C HIS A 94 15.09 -0.82 5.26
N TYR A 95 13.98 -1.53 5.12
CA TYR A 95 12.65 -0.94 5.01
C TYR A 95 12.25 -0.24 6.32
N TYR A 96 12.53 -0.86 7.46
CA TYR A 96 12.25 -0.29 8.77
C TYR A 96 12.99 1.05 8.97
N ASN A 97 14.28 1.09 8.62
CA ASN A 97 15.11 2.30 8.72
C ASN A 97 14.60 3.40 7.78
N LEU A 98 14.33 3.07 6.51
CA LEU A 98 13.80 4.02 5.53
C LEU A 98 12.44 4.59 5.98
N ALA A 99 11.52 3.73 6.43
CA ALA A 99 10.21 4.14 6.95
C ALA A 99 10.33 5.13 8.13
N GLY A 100 11.37 4.98 8.96
CA GLY A 100 11.65 5.83 10.10
C GLY A 100 11.90 7.30 9.74
N GLU A 101 12.31 7.59 8.51
CA GLU A 101 12.67 8.94 8.06
C GLU A 101 11.46 9.78 7.63
N PHE A 102 10.35 9.15 7.24
CA PHE A 102 9.17 9.82 6.67
C PHE A 102 8.09 10.12 7.69
N GLY A 103 7.03 10.84 7.33
CA GLY A 103 5.93 11.17 8.24
C GLY A 103 4.89 10.06 8.33
N LEU A 104 4.55 9.48 7.19
CA LEU A 104 3.51 8.46 7.05
C LEU A 104 3.93 7.42 6.02
N VAL A 105 3.64 6.15 6.30
CA VAL A 105 4.02 5.04 5.43
C VAL A 105 2.78 4.38 4.86
N TYR A 106 2.78 4.26 3.52
CA TYR A 106 1.93 3.35 2.78
C TYR A 106 2.76 2.16 2.30
N TYR A 107 2.55 0.99 2.88
CA TYR A 107 3.27 -0.22 2.47
C TYR A 107 2.47 -1.07 1.48
N GLY A 108 3.14 -1.59 0.46
CA GLY A 108 2.69 -2.66 -0.42
C GLY A 108 2.30 -2.21 -1.83
N CYS A 109 2.40 -3.13 -2.78
CA CYS A 109 1.90 -3.04 -4.15
C CYS A 109 0.98 -4.24 -4.46
N CYS A 110 1.48 -5.27 -5.14
CA CYS A 110 0.75 -6.50 -5.47
C CYS A 110 1.19 -7.71 -4.61
N GLU A 111 2.24 -7.58 -3.81
CA GLU A 111 2.74 -8.64 -2.96
C GLU A 111 1.71 -9.09 -1.90
N PRO A 112 1.66 -10.41 -1.58
CA PRO A 112 0.79 -10.94 -0.54
C PRO A 112 1.34 -10.60 0.86
N VAL A 113 1.06 -9.39 1.35
CA VAL A 113 1.61 -8.86 2.62
C VAL A 113 1.28 -9.72 3.85
N HIS A 114 0.21 -10.50 3.82
CA HIS A 114 -0.18 -11.40 4.92
C HIS A 114 0.93 -12.39 5.32
N ASN A 115 1.76 -12.83 4.35
CA ASN A 115 2.87 -13.77 4.60
C ASN A 115 3.98 -13.19 5.49
N ILE A 116 4.12 -11.87 5.55
CA ILE A 116 5.18 -11.16 6.29
C ILE A 116 4.61 -10.13 7.27
N TRP A 117 3.30 -10.14 7.51
CA TRP A 117 2.64 -9.12 8.30
C TRP A 117 3.12 -9.12 9.76
N ASP A 118 2.91 -10.24 10.47
CA ASP A 118 3.15 -10.33 11.92
C ASP A 118 4.64 -10.17 12.26
N THR A 119 5.52 -10.70 11.40
CA THR A 119 6.96 -10.68 11.63
C THR A 119 7.59 -9.33 11.27
N CYS A 120 7.07 -8.66 10.24
CA CYS A 120 7.71 -7.50 9.63
C CYS A 120 6.76 -6.29 9.56
N ILE A 121 5.76 -6.33 8.67
CA ILE A 121 5.03 -5.12 8.24
C ILE A 121 4.28 -4.46 9.39
N ALA A 122 3.72 -5.24 10.32
CA ALA A 122 3.05 -4.72 11.52
C ALA A 122 3.98 -3.88 12.42
N LYS A 123 5.29 -4.02 12.28
CA LYS A 123 6.31 -3.30 13.05
C LYS A 123 6.82 -2.04 12.34
N LEU A 124 6.43 -1.78 11.08
CA LEU A 124 6.91 -0.61 10.35
C LEU A 124 6.51 0.68 11.09
N PRO A 125 7.48 1.59 11.35
CA PRO A 125 7.16 2.84 11.99
C PRO A 125 6.26 3.67 11.09
N LYS A 126 5.31 4.39 11.70
CA LYS A 126 4.44 5.36 11.00
C LYS A 126 3.59 4.73 9.88
N LEU A 127 3.42 3.40 9.89
CA LEU A 127 2.50 2.70 9.01
C LEU A 127 1.08 3.23 9.23
N LYS A 128 0.51 3.78 8.16
CA LYS A 128 -0.87 4.28 8.13
C LYS A 128 -1.74 3.51 7.16
N LYS A 129 -1.13 2.80 6.23
CA LYS A 129 -1.85 2.15 5.16
C LYS A 129 -1.09 0.94 4.66
N VAL A 130 -1.83 -0.12 4.37
CA VAL A 130 -1.25 -1.33 3.78
C VAL A 130 -2.09 -1.81 2.60
N SER A 131 -1.43 -2.07 1.48
CA SER A 131 -2.02 -2.58 0.24
C SER A 131 -2.41 -4.04 0.42
N ILE A 132 -3.70 -4.33 0.27
CA ILE A 132 -4.27 -5.68 0.27
C ILE A 132 -4.59 -6.05 -1.18
N SER A 133 -3.60 -6.69 -1.83
CA SER A 133 -3.70 -7.13 -3.22
C SER A 133 -4.70 -8.29 -3.38
N PRO A 134 -5.08 -8.66 -4.62
CA PRO A 134 -5.92 -9.83 -4.87
C PRO A 134 -5.33 -11.16 -4.38
N TRP A 135 -4.04 -11.18 -4.06
CA TRP A 135 -3.32 -12.38 -3.60
C TRP A 135 -3.20 -12.45 -2.08
N CYS A 136 -3.74 -11.48 -1.36
CA CYS A 136 -3.76 -11.51 0.08
C CYS A 136 -4.87 -12.42 0.63
N ASP A 137 -4.59 -13.07 1.76
CA ASP A 137 -5.65 -13.56 2.63
C ASP A 137 -6.37 -12.35 3.27
N GLU A 138 -7.53 -12.01 2.72
CA GLU A 138 -8.31 -10.85 3.13
C GLU A 138 -8.82 -10.96 4.56
N GLN A 139 -9.20 -12.16 5.00
CA GLN A 139 -9.73 -12.43 6.33
C GLN A 139 -8.64 -12.30 7.39
N PHE A 140 -7.48 -12.91 7.14
CA PHE A 140 -6.30 -12.79 8.00
C PHE A 140 -5.93 -11.33 8.24
N MET A 141 -5.91 -10.53 7.16
CA MET A 141 -5.61 -9.11 7.22
C MET A 141 -6.72 -8.31 7.91
N GLY A 142 -7.97 -8.68 7.66
CA GLY A 142 -9.14 -8.07 8.30
C GLY A 142 -9.08 -8.21 9.82
N ASP A 143 -8.79 -9.41 10.31
CA ASP A 143 -8.70 -9.68 11.75
C ASP A 143 -7.60 -8.86 12.44
N ARG A 144 -6.49 -8.59 11.75
CA ARG A 144 -5.35 -7.80 12.28
C ARG A 144 -5.54 -6.30 12.18
N LEU A 145 -6.31 -5.84 11.20
CA LEU A 145 -6.59 -4.43 10.97
C LEU A 145 -7.89 -3.96 11.62
N ARG A 146 -8.70 -4.89 12.13
CA ARG A 146 -9.93 -4.62 12.88
C ARG A 146 -9.66 -3.64 14.01
N ASN A 147 -10.43 -2.55 14.08
CA ASN A 147 -10.29 -1.46 15.06
C ASN A 147 -8.92 -0.76 15.07
N SER A 148 -8.04 -1.06 14.11
CA SER A 148 -6.76 -0.38 13.93
C SER A 148 -6.95 0.96 13.21
N LYS A 149 -6.04 1.90 13.45
CA LYS A 149 -5.95 3.16 12.68
C LYS A 149 -5.25 3.00 11.33
N ILE A 150 -4.79 1.80 11.00
CA ILE A 150 -4.16 1.49 9.71
C ILE A 150 -5.27 1.24 8.69
N ILE A 151 -5.16 1.91 7.54
CA ILE A 151 -6.09 1.78 6.42
C ILE A 151 -5.86 0.43 5.72
N TYR A 152 -6.92 -0.36 5.66
CA TYR A 152 -7.06 -1.55 4.83
C TYR A 152 -7.23 -1.10 3.38
N SER A 153 -6.15 -1.10 2.61
CA SER A 153 -6.15 -0.59 1.23
C SER A 153 -6.43 -1.69 0.22
N ARG A 154 -7.70 -1.99 -0.05
CA ARG A 154 -8.06 -3.09 -0.95
C ARG A 154 -7.82 -2.73 -2.41
N LYS A 155 -7.15 -3.61 -3.14
CA LYS A 155 -7.03 -3.58 -4.61
C LYS A 155 -7.71 -4.79 -5.26
N PRO A 156 -9.03 -4.74 -5.54
CA PRO A 156 -9.77 -5.86 -6.09
C PRO A 156 -9.16 -6.38 -7.41
N ASN A 157 -9.45 -7.63 -7.76
CA ASN A 157 -8.89 -8.23 -8.97
C ASN A 157 -9.33 -7.44 -10.22
N PRO A 158 -8.41 -6.77 -10.94
CA PRO A 158 -8.77 -5.93 -12.08
C PRO A 158 -9.33 -6.73 -13.25
N ALA A 159 -8.99 -8.02 -13.35
CA ALA A 159 -9.47 -8.90 -14.41
C ALA A 159 -10.99 -9.07 -14.41
N LEU A 160 -11.64 -8.92 -13.24
CA LEU A 160 -13.10 -8.99 -13.13
C LEU A 160 -13.79 -7.88 -13.92
N ILE A 161 -13.12 -6.74 -14.11
CA ILE A 161 -13.61 -5.61 -14.91
C ILE A 161 -12.99 -5.61 -16.30
N GLY A 162 -11.67 -5.83 -16.38
CA GLY A 162 -10.87 -5.56 -17.58
C GLY A 162 -10.75 -6.69 -18.61
N LEU A 163 -11.44 -7.83 -18.49
CA LEU A 163 -11.36 -8.93 -19.47
C LEU A 163 -12.50 -8.98 -20.50
N GLY A 164 -13.42 -8.01 -20.47
CA GLY A 164 -14.47 -7.84 -21.50
C GLY A 164 -15.73 -8.67 -21.27
N ASN A 165 -15.76 -9.51 -20.23
CA ASN A 165 -16.90 -10.31 -19.80
C ASN A 165 -17.30 -9.96 -18.35
N PHE A 166 -17.67 -8.70 -18.11
CA PHE A 166 -18.04 -8.21 -16.78
C PHE A 166 -19.27 -8.93 -16.20
N ASP A 167 -19.02 -10.01 -15.47
CA ASP A 167 -20.02 -10.75 -14.70
C ASP A 167 -20.28 -10.03 -13.37
N GLN A 168 -21.43 -9.36 -13.32
CA GLN A 168 -21.82 -8.59 -12.14
C GLN A 168 -22.01 -9.46 -10.90
N ASN A 169 -22.41 -10.73 -11.02
CA ASN A 169 -22.61 -11.60 -9.86
C ASN A 169 -21.28 -12.02 -9.26
N ILE A 170 -20.29 -12.35 -10.09
CA ILE A 170 -18.93 -12.67 -9.63
C ILE A 170 -18.30 -11.43 -9.00
N PHE A 171 -18.41 -10.27 -9.65
CA PHE A 171 -17.90 -9.01 -9.11
C PHE A 171 -18.57 -8.64 -7.78
N LYS A 172 -19.91 -8.77 -7.68
CA LYS A 172 -20.64 -8.50 -6.44
C LYS A 172 -20.16 -9.38 -5.30
N ARG A 173 -20.00 -10.69 -5.53
CA ARG A 173 -19.46 -11.63 -4.53
C ARG A 173 -18.05 -11.23 -4.10
N HIS A 174 -17.16 -10.94 -5.06
CA HIS A 174 -15.79 -10.53 -4.76
C HIS A 174 -15.71 -9.30 -3.86
N ILE A 175 -16.53 -8.28 -4.12
CA ILE A 175 -16.59 -7.08 -3.29
C ILE A 175 -17.24 -7.37 -1.93
N ALA A 176 -18.32 -8.17 -1.89
CA ALA A 176 -18.95 -8.56 -0.64
C ALA A 176 -17.99 -9.32 0.29
N ASP A 177 -17.18 -10.22 -0.26
CA ASP A 177 -16.14 -10.96 0.49
C ASP A 177 -15.15 -9.99 1.15
N THR A 178 -14.68 -8.96 0.42
CA THR A 178 -13.86 -7.88 1.00
C THR A 178 -14.58 -7.16 2.13
N LEU A 179 -15.84 -6.75 1.93
CA LEU A 179 -16.59 -5.99 2.94
C LEU A 179 -16.80 -6.80 4.22
N LEU A 180 -17.02 -8.11 4.11
CA LEU A 180 -17.15 -9.01 5.24
C LEU A 180 -15.80 -9.19 5.97
N ALA A 181 -14.73 -9.45 5.22
CA ALA A 181 -13.39 -9.65 5.79
C ALA A 181 -12.88 -8.40 6.49
N ALA A 182 -13.06 -7.23 5.88
CA ALA A 182 -12.59 -5.95 6.40
C ALA A 182 -13.54 -5.31 7.42
N LYS A 183 -14.63 -5.98 7.85
CA LYS A 183 -15.59 -5.42 8.81
C LYS A 183 -14.87 -4.81 10.03
N GLU A 184 -15.27 -3.59 10.43
CA GLU A 184 -14.65 -2.79 11.50
C GLU A 184 -13.19 -2.35 11.25
N CYS A 185 -12.68 -2.49 10.03
CA CYS A 185 -11.43 -1.85 9.59
C CYS A 185 -11.71 -0.46 9.01
N ASN A 186 -10.65 0.34 8.88
CA ASN A 186 -10.67 1.52 8.02
C ASN A 186 -10.45 1.10 6.56
N LEU A 187 -11.53 0.77 5.85
CA LEU A 187 -11.47 0.25 4.49
C LEU A 187 -11.47 1.35 3.43
N GLU A 188 -10.64 1.18 2.43
CA GLU A 188 -10.78 1.81 1.12
C GLU A 188 -10.69 0.76 0.01
N ILE A 189 -11.23 1.08 -1.16
CA ILE A 189 -11.21 0.19 -2.33
C ILE A 189 -10.69 0.97 -3.53
N ILE A 190 -9.64 0.47 -4.16
CA ILE A 190 -8.98 1.07 -5.32
C ILE A 190 -9.11 0.14 -6.53
N PHE A 191 -9.87 0.55 -7.54
CA PHE A 191 -9.84 -0.06 -8.86
C PHE A 191 -8.69 0.52 -9.67
N ARG A 192 -7.67 -0.30 -9.95
CA ARG A 192 -6.49 0.06 -10.72
C ARG A 192 -6.02 -1.10 -11.60
N ASP A 193 -5.06 -0.86 -12.48
CA ASP A 193 -4.50 -1.89 -13.39
C ASP A 193 -5.55 -2.52 -14.33
N ILE A 194 -6.62 -1.77 -14.64
CA ILE A 194 -7.63 -2.11 -15.64
C ILE A 194 -7.18 -1.50 -16.97
N PHE A 195 -6.49 -2.29 -17.79
CA PHE A 195 -5.85 -1.79 -19.02
C PHE A 195 -6.79 -1.66 -20.22
N THR A 196 -7.92 -2.36 -20.22
CA THR A 196 -8.90 -2.30 -21.31
C THR A 196 -10.31 -2.30 -20.75
N LEU A 197 -11.19 -1.53 -21.40
CA LEU A 197 -12.62 -1.51 -21.13
C LEU A 197 -13.44 -2.06 -22.31
N HIS A 198 -12.77 -2.65 -23.30
CA HIS A 198 -13.40 -3.25 -24.48
C HIS A 198 -14.40 -2.31 -25.17
N GLY A 199 -14.06 -1.01 -25.26
CA GLY A 199 -14.91 0.03 -25.87
C GLY A 199 -16.04 0.56 -24.98
N SER A 200 -16.25 -0.01 -23.79
CA SER A 200 -17.29 0.43 -22.84
C SER A 200 -16.79 1.54 -21.93
N ARG A 201 -17.21 2.78 -22.19
CA ARG A 201 -16.84 3.95 -21.36
C ARG A 201 -17.45 3.91 -19.96
N ASP A 202 -18.57 3.22 -19.79
CA ASP A 202 -19.33 3.22 -18.53
C ASP A 202 -18.92 2.09 -17.59
N LEU A 203 -18.07 1.15 -18.04
CA LEU A 203 -17.77 -0.08 -17.32
C LEU A 203 -17.13 0.18 -15.94
N ALA A 204 -16.15 1.08 -15.88
CA ALA A 204 -15.54 1.47 -14.61
C ALA A 204 -16.55 2.15 -13.67
N GLY A 205 -17.40 3.03 -14.20
CA GLY A 205 -18.47 3.68 -13.42
C GLY A 205 -19.49 2.69 -12.88
N ARG A 206 -19.85 1.66 -13.67
CA ARG A 206 -20.75 0.58 -13.23
C ARG A 206 -20.15 -0.23 -12.09
N ALA A 207 -18.86 -0.58 -12.17
CA ALA A 207 -18.17 -1.27 -11.08
C ALA A 207 -18.20 -0.44 -9.79
N VAL A 208 -17.94 0.86 -9.88
CA VAL A 208 -18.05 1.79 -8.73
C VAL A 208 -19.46 1.82 -8.16
N ASN A 209 -20.50 1.91 -8.99
CA ASN A 209 -21.90 1.93 -8.53
C ASN A 209 -22.27 0.64 -7.80
N ILE A 210 -21.92 -0.52 -8.35
CA ILE A 210 -22.17 -1.83 -7.71
C ILE A 210 -21.46 -1.90 -6.35
N THR A 211 -20.22 -1.43 -6.25
CA THR A 211 -19.50 -1.40 -4.98
C THR A 211 -20.15 -0.49 -3.96
N ARG A 212 -20.66 0.68 -4.38
CA ARG A 212 -21.41 1.58 -3.48
C ARG A 212 -22.71 0.95 -2.98
N GLU A 213 -23.50 0.33 -3.86
CA GLU A 213 -24.70 -0.41 -3.49
C GLU A 213 -24.40 -1.46 -2.41
N LEU A 214 -23.34 -2.26 -2.59
CA LEU A 214 -22.94 -3.27 -1.62
C LEU A 214 -22.45 -2.67 -0.29
N ILE A 215 -21.77 -1.52 -0.33
CA ILE A 215 -21.37 -0.80 0.89
C ILE A 215 -22.63 -0.36 1.65
N ASP A 216 -23.62 0.22 0.97
CA ASP A 216 -24.87 0.66 1.61
C ASP A 216 -25.64 -0.53 2.24
N GLU A 217 -25.59 -1.70 1.60
CA GLU A 217 -26.27 -2.93 2.07
C GLU A 217 -25.54 -3.62 3.23
N LEU A 218 -24.21 -3.76 3.13
CA LEU A 218 -23.42 -4.65 4.00
C LEU A 218 -22.54 -3.92 5.01
N TRP A 219 -22.18 -2.66 4.74
CA TRP A 219 -21.22 -1.90 5.53
C TRP A 219 -21.93 -0.93 6.47
N GLN A 220 -22.50 -1.46 7.55
CA GLN A 220 -23.06 -0.66 8.64
C GLN A 220 -21.96 -0.31 9.63
N LYS A 221 -21.69 1.00 9.80
CA LYS A 221 -20.79 1.53 10.84
C LYS A 221 -21.45 1.55 12.21
#